data_AF-A0AAN4T7D0-F1
#
_entry.id   AF-A0AAN4T7D0-F1
#
_cell.length_a   1.000
_cell.length_b   1.000
_cell.length_c   1.000
_cell.angle_alpha   90.00
_cell.angle_beta   90.00
_cell.angle_gamma   90.00
#
_symmetry.space_group_name_H-M   'P 1'
#
loop_
_entity.id
_entity.type
_entity.pdbx_description
1 polymer ?
#
loop_
_entity_poly.entity_id
_entity_poly.type
_entity_poly.pdbx_seq_one_letter_code
_entity_poly.pdbx_strand_id
1 'polypeptide(L)'
;MASEQSQPENLPEVITGGGAFSLEFPLSGQQNIPDTREIFTRLQLQWRNGTTSTQYFRAHIPSIKPSLLNEPFDSIHINTGICLFSKTALSLDPGNDPLGSDSEKVTIPRVPERNEDLTLYELEIITRLSLAIADTAALIGGACRNHCTPININLDIPDFQYFWTACELLQRNLVDVTFVNSWIDAMNVRRCRLFNIMSSMINSSLRERQVSNVKICLTSGTEAAVESIMKRLPAGMMPSLNELLDGLQQGHSDAEQWKNFLANLDSRHQPSTISELGRLMYVFKAVKPALAHGPQQLPNSGPRSHHKKNLIIMVDNSTEWRIFDRARTFLKRYTKNPTDGAGETIMLGLFPLEKIFVAGARRSDLYLEDPGSDMWRENEPSRVGPLDVIDAVYGSTVSEQLQSLCRREGFKAAMREPAHESKLSALNIHKMLMALYSQITMRLRAWLKAPV
;
A
#
# COMPACT_ATOMS: atom_id res chain seq x y z
N MET A 1 31.49 26.23 -31.49
CA MET A 1 31.91 25.59 -30.23
C MET A 1 30.68 24.92 -29.65
N ALA A 2 30.58 23.61 -29.80
CA ALA A 2 29.51 22.82 -29.21
C ALA A 2 29.75 22.80 -27.70
N SER A 3 28.77 23.28 -26.93
CA SER A 3 28.78 23.14 -25.48
C SER A 3 28.68 21.67 -25.14
N GLU A 4 29.73 21.11 -24.53
CA GLU A 4 29.69 19.82 -23.87
C GLU A 4 28.50 19.79 -22.90
N GLN A 5 27.50 18.98 -23.21
CA GLN A 5 26.47 18.59 -22.26
C GLN A 5 27.17 17.76 -21.18
N SER A 6 27.45 18.40 -20.05
CA SER A 6 27.96 17.73 -18.87
C SER A 6 27.02 16.57 -18.49
N GLN A 7 27.55 15.35 -18.41
CA GLN A 7 26.79 14.22 -17.89
C GLN A 7 26.33 14.53 -16.45
N PRO A 8 25.04 14.38 -16.11
CA PRO A 8 24.49 14.93 -14.87
C PRO A 8 24.99 14.17 -13.63
N GLU A 9 25.39 14.94 -12.61
CA GLU A 9 26.22 14.46 -11.51
C GLU A 9 25.56 13.54 -10.46
N ASN A 10 24.24 13.25 -10.51
CA ASN A 10 23.54 12.56 -9.40
C ASN A 10 22.46 11.52 -9.80
N LEU A 11 22.39 11.08 -11.06
CA LEU A 11 21.43 10.02 -11.43
C LEU A 11 21.92 8.64 -10.98
N PRO A 12 21.05 7.76 -10.44
CA PRO A 12 21.43 6.39 -10.22
C PRO A 12 21.70 5.72 -11.57
N GLU A 13 22.69 4.84 -11.60
CA GLU A 13 22.79 3.84 -12.65
C GLU A 13 21.59 2.91 -12.50
N VAL A 14 20.75 2.86 -13.55
CA VAL A 14 19.56 2.02 -13.58
C VAL A 14 19.93 0.73 -14.29
N ILE A 15 20.02 -0.35 -13.53
CA ILE A 15 20.21 -1.70 -14.06
C ILE A 15 18.85 -2.38 -14.03
N THR A 16 18.19 -2.43 -15.19
CA THR A 16 16.99 -3.24 -15.37
C THR A 16 17.43 -4.67 -15.69
N GLY A 17 17.13 -5.61 -14.80
CA GLY A 17 17.47 -7.01 -14.99
C GLY A 17 16.34 -7.77 -15.69
N GLY A 18 16.66 -8.54 -16.74
CA GLY A 18 15.76 -9.50 -17.40
C GLY A 18 15.42 -10.73 -16.53
N GLY A 19 15.42 -10.59 -15.21
CA GLY A 19 15.07 -11.65 -14.26
C GLY A 19 13.59 -11.59 -13.95
N ALA A 20 12.75 -12.01 -14.90
CA ALA A 20 11.39 -12.42 -14.59
C ALA A 20 11.45 -13.78 -13.88
N PHE A 21 11.03 -13.86 -12.63
CA PHE A 21 10.78 -15.15 -12.00
C PHE A 21 9.28 -15.31 -11.74
N SER A 22 8.81 -16.55 -11.93
CA SER A 22 7.45 -16.97 -11.63
C SER A 22 7.42 -17.46 -10.20
N LEU A 23 6.58 -16.87 -9.35
CA LEU A 23 6.29 -17.43 -8.04
C LEU A 23 5.11 -18.38 -8.20
N GLU A 24 5.38 -19.70 -8.12
CA GLU A 24 4.34 -20.73 -8.06
C GLU A 24 4.11 -21.05 -6.57
N PHE A 25 2.90 -20.78 -6.08
CA PHE A 25 2.49 -21.27 -4.75
C PHE A 25 2.04 -22.72 -4.93
N PRO A 26 2.68 -23.71 -4.28
CA PRO A 26 2.16 -25.07 -4.27
C PRO A 26 0.87 -25.09 -3.45
N LEU A 27 -0.27 -24.85 -4.10
CA LEU A 27 -1.58 -25.06 -3.52
C LEU A 27 -1.81 -26.57 -3.45
N SER A 28 -1.42 -27.17 -2.34
CA SER A 28 -1.76 -28.56 -2.07
C SER A 28 -3.28 -28.70 -1.95
N GLY A 29 -3.92 -29.22 -2.99
CA GLY A 29 -5.25 -29.84 -2.87
C GLY A 29 -6.46 -29.14 -3.51
N GLN A 30 -6.32 -28.05 -4.28
CA GLN A 30 -7.45 -27.47 -5.02
C GLN A 30 -7.24 -27.54 -6.55
N GLN A 31 -7.88 -28.53 -7.19
CA GLN A 31 -7.74 -28.86 -8.61
C GLN A 31 -8.33 -27.84 -9.62
N ASN A 32 -8.72 -26.61 -9.23
CA ASN A 32 -9.44 -25.71 -10.16
C ASN A 32 -9.08 -24.23 -10.05
N ILE A 33 -7.89 -23.87 -9.55
CA ILE A 33 -7.43 -22.48 -9.60
C ILE A 33 -6.49 -22.33 -10.81
N PRO A 34 -6.79 -21.43 -11.77
CA PRO A 34 -5.89 -21.19 -12.89
C PRO A 34 -4.51 -20.82 -12.35
N ASP A 35 -3.49 -21.43 -12.95
CA ASP A 35 -2.08 -21.27 -12.64
C ASP A 35 -1.69 -19.79 -12.77
N THR A 36 -1.82 -19.01 -11.70
CA THR A 36 -1.54 -17.57 -11.74
C THR A 36 -0.04 -17.37 -11.63
N ARG A 37 0.68 -17.51 -12.75
CA ARG A 37 2.07 -17.10 -12.84
C ARG A 37 2.16 -15.58 -12.68
N GLU A 38 2.77 -15.14 -11.59
CA GLU A 38 3.07 -13.73 -11.37
C GLU A 38 4.49 -13.43 -11.84
N ILE A 39 4.61 -12.51 -12.80
CA ILE A 39 5.89 -12.07 -13.35
C ILE A 39 6.32 -10.80 -12.62
N PHE A 40 7.48 -10.87 -11.96
CA PHE A 40 8.11 -9.73 -11.32
C PHE A 40 9.31 -9.24 -12.13
N THR A 41 9.37 -7.94 -12.39
CA THR A 41 10.51 -7.28 -13.03
C THR A 41 11.47 -6.78 -11.96
N ARG A 42 12.76 -7.15 -12.10
CA ARG A 42 13.82 -6.65 -11.22
C ARG A 42 14.20 -5.21 -11.59
N LEU A 43 14.10 -4.32 -10.62
CA LEU A 43 14.66 -2.98 -10.65
C LEU A 43 15.87 -2.94 -9.71
N GLN A 44 17.07 -2.74 -10.26
CA GLN A 44 18.26 -2.45 -9.47
C GLN A 44 18.70 -1.01 -9.74
N LEU A 45 18.86 -0.25 -8.66
CA LEU A 45 19.32 1.13 -8.68
C LEU A 45 20.62 1.22 -7.91
N GLN A 46 21.63 1.84 -8.51
CA GLN A 46 22.91 2.11 -7.87
C GLN A 46 23.19 3.61 -7.91
N TRP A 47 23.27 4.23 -6.74
CA TRP A 47 23.58 5.65 -6.61
C TRP A 47 25.08 5.87 -6.45
N ARG A 48 25.55 7.07 -6.82
CA ARG A 48 26.98 7.44 -6.75
C ARG A 48 27.54 7.49 -5.33
N ASN A 49 26.68 7.67 -4.33
CA ASN A 49 27.05 7.56 -2.91
C ASN A 49 27.26 6.12 -2.45
N GLY A 50 27.20 5.13 -3.36
CA GLY A 50 27.37 3.71 -3.07
C GLY A 50 26.08 3.03 -2.60
N THR A 51 25.01 3.77 -2.35
CA THR A 51 23.71 3.19 -2.02
C THR A 51 23.23 2.32 -3.18
N THR A 52 22.69 1.15 -2.86
CA THR A 52 22.08 0.25 -3.84
C THR A 52 20.69 -0.15 -3.35
N SER A 53 19.72 -0.22 -4.26
CA SER A 53 18.40 -0.75 -3.98
C SER A 53 18.06 -1.81 -5.02
N THR A 54 17.50 -2.92 -4.58
CA THR A 54 16.93 -3.94 -5.46
C THR A 54 15.50 -4.21 -5.05
N GLN A 55 14.59 -3.94 -5.97
CA GLN A 55 13.17 -4.20 -5.84
C GLN A 55 12.70 -5.12 -6.97
N TYR A 56 11.63 -5.84 -6.71
CA TYR A 56 10.97 -6.69 -7.69
C TYR A 56 9.52 -6.24 -7.78
N PHE A 57 9.10 -5.76 -8.95
CA PHE A 57 7.77 -5.20 -9.13
C PHE A 57 6.96 -6.06 -10.09
N ARG A 58 5.71 -6.35 -9.71
CA ARG A 58 4.69 -6.66 -10.69
C ARG A 58 4.15 -5.33 -11.22
N ALA A 59 4.48 -5.00 -12.47
CA ALA A 59 4.07 -3.74 -13.08
C ALA A 59 2.77 -3.92 -13.88
N HIS A 60 1.80 -3.05 -13.65
CA HIS A 60 0.59 -2.90 -14.46
C HIS A 60 0.64 -1.56 -15.17
N ILE A 61 1.26 -1.58 -16.35
CA ILE A 61 1.44 -0.39 -17.18
C ILE A 61 0.50 -0.53 -18.39
N PRO A 62 -0.51 0.34 -18.54
CA PRO A 62 -1.31 0.35 -19.77
C PRO A 62 -0.44 0.73 -20.97
N SER A 63 -0.89 0.44 -22.19
CA SER A 63 -0.23 0.96 -23.40
C SER A 63 -0.24 2.49 -23.37
N ILE A 64 0.91 3.10 -23.06
CA ILE A 64 1.10 4.55 -23.07
C ILE A 64 1.67 4.93 -24.44
N LYS A 65 1.04 5.90 -25.10
CA LYS A 65 1.60 6.48 -26.33
C LYS A 65 2.91 7.19 -25.97
N PRO A 66 4.03 6.94 -26.66
CA PRO A 66 5.31 7.59 -26.34
C PRO A 66 5.24 9.13 -26.32
N SER A 67 4.38 9.73 -27.15
CA SER A 67 4.12 11.18 -27.13
C SER A 67 3.66 11.69 -25.76
N LEU A 68 2.95 10.86 -24.99
CA LEU A 68 2.49 11.16 -23.63
C LEU A 68 3.59 11.03 -22.57
N LEU A 69 4.81 10.67 -22.93
CA LEU A 69 5.95 10.70 -22.01
C LEU A 69 6.94 11.82 -22.35
N ASN A 70 6.81 12.41 -23.55
CA ASN A 70 7.70 13.46 -24.05
C ASN A 70 7.32 14.86 -23.57
N GLU A 71 6.09 15.05 -23.09
CA GLU A 71 5.63 16.31 -22.49
C GLU A 71 5.67 16.24 -20.96
N PRO A 72 6.03 17.33 -20.27
CA PRO A 72 6.08 17.38 -18.82
C PRO A 72 4.72 17.08 -18.19
N PHE A 73 4.74 16.48 -17.01
CA PHE A 73 3.56 16.38 -16.15
C PHE A 73 3.44 17.66 -15.31
N ASP A 74 2.20 18.14 -15.15
CA ASP A 74 1.87 19.24 -14.24
C ASP A 74 1.85 18.78 -12.79
N SER A 75 1.46 17.52 -12.56
CA SER A 75 1.44 16.92 -11.23
C SER A 75 1.80 15.43 -11.27
N ILE A 76 2.50 15.00 -10.22
CA ILE A 76 2.90 13.60 -10.04
C ILE A 76 2.44 13.17 -8.65
N HIS A 77 1.68 12.08 -8.60
CA HIS A 77 1.11 11.52 -7.39
C HIS A 77 1.54 10.07 -7.25
N ILE A 78 2.13 9.73 -6.11
CA ILE A 78 2.40 8.34 -5.71
C ILE A 78 1.41 7.98 -4.62
N ASN A 79 0.51 7.03 -4.90
CA ASN A 79 -0.52 6.61 -3.96
C ASN A 79 -0.17 5.24 -3.39
N THR A 80 -0.40 5.04 -2.10
CA THR A 80 -0.11 3.79 -1.40
C THR A 80 -1.11 3.57 -0.27
N GLY A 81 -1.59 2.34 -0.09
CA GLY A 81 -2.50 1.94 0.98
C GLY A 81 -1.81 1.07 2.04
N ILE A 82 -2.17 1.25 3.31
CA ILE A 82 -1.77 0.36 4.41
C ILE A 82 -2.95 0.13 5.36
N CYS A 83 -3.28 -1.12 5.65
CA CYS A 83 -4.25 -1.47 6.68
C CYS A 83 -3.66 -1.24 8.09
N LEU A 84 -4.49 -0.86 9.07
CA LEU A 84 -4.05 -0.56 10.45
C LEU A 84 -3.56 -1.79 11.23
N PHE A 85 -3.86 -3.00 10.77
CA PHE A 85 -3.58 -4.27 11.44
C PHE A 85 -3.54 -5.40 10.41
N SER A 86 -2.92 -6.52 10.79
CA SER A 86 -3.29 -7.80 10.19
C SER A 86 -4.76 -8.13 10.49
N LYS A 87 -5.41 -8.86 9.59
CA LYS A 87 -6.76 -9.38 9.77
C LYS A 87 -6.86 -10.24 11.04
N THR A 88 -5.83 -11.03 11.35
CA THR A 88 -5.77 -11.88 12.56
C THR A 88 -5.83 -11.05 13.84
N ALA A 89 -5.10 -9.94 13.89
CA ALA A 89 -5.10 -9.03 15.04
C ALA A 89 -6.47 -8.38 15.28
N LEU A 90 -7.31 -8.29 14.24
CA LEU A 90 -8.70 -7.84 14.36
C LEU A 90 -9.66 -8.94 14.81
N SER A 91 -9.26 -10.23 14.82
CA SER A 91 -10.06 -11.37 15.30
C SER A 91 -11.55 -11.32 14.90
N LEU A 92 -11.82 -11.19 13.59
CA LEU A 92 -13.17 -11.16 13.02
C LEU A 92 -13.64 -12.51 12.44
N ASP A 93 -12.86 -13.59 12.54
CA ASP A 93 -13.27 -14.92 12.06
C ASP A 93 -13.55 -15.89 13.22
N PRO A 94 -14.78 -16.38 13.38
CA PRO A 94 -15.06 -17.65 14.04
C PRO A 94 -14.76 -18.78 13.05
N GLY A 95 -13.76 -19.61 13.35
CA GLY A 95 -13.62 -20.92 12.71
C GLY A 95 -12.61 -21.02 11.56
N ASN A 96 -11.36 -21.26 11.95
CA ASN A 96 -10.51 -22.24 11.26
C ASN A 96 -9.98 -23.25 12.29
N ASP A 97 -10.80 -23.56 13.30
CA ASP A 97 -10.55 -24.73 14.14
C ASP A 97 -10.92 -25.96 13.28
N PRO A 98 -9.98 -26.87 12.96
CA PRO A 98 -10.26 -28.08 12.20
C PRO A 98 -11.21 -29.04 12.93
N LEU A 99 -11.50 -28.75 14.20
CA LEU A 99 -12.41 -29.49 15.05
C LEU A 99 -13.74 -28.75 15.12
N GLY A 100 -14.67 -29.18 14.27
CA GLY A 100 -16.03 -28.67 14.24
C GLY A 100 -16.65 -28.57 15.62
N SER A 101 -16.94 -27.34 16.05
CA SER A 101 -17.89 -27.07 17.12
C SER A 101 -18.92 -26.09 16.58
N ASP A 102 -20.16 -26.56 16.50
CA ASP A 102 -21.38 -25.85 16.11
C ASP A 102 -21.73 -24.72 17.09
N SER A 103 -20.91 -23.68 17.15
CA SER A 103 -21.36 -22.38 17.66
C SER A 103 -20.69 -21.26 16.87
N GLU A 104 -21.46 -20.58 16.03
CA GLU A 104 -21.17 -19.25 15.49
C GLU A 104 -21.07 -18.24 16.65
N LYS A 105 -20.05 -18.34 17.50
CA LYS A 105 -19.76 -17.30 18.49
C LYS A 105 -19.16 -16.13 17.73
N VAL A 106 -19.99 -15.12 17.46
CA VAL A 106 -19.53 -13.83 16.97
C VAL A 106 -18.46 -13.33 17.93
N THR A 107 -17.21 -13.33 17.47
CA THR A 107 -16.08 -12.87 18.27
C THR A 107 -16.02 -11.35 18.16
N ILE A 108 -16.28 -10.67 19.27
CA ILE A 108 -16.14 -9.22 19.35
C ILE A 108 -14.64 -8.91 19.44
N PRO A 109 -14.08 -8.08 18.54
CA PRO A 109 -12.68 -7.74 18.60
C PRO A 109 -12.39 -6.94 19.88
N ARG A 110 -11.24 -7.19 20.52
CA ARG A 110 -10.79 -6.33 21.62
C ARG A 110 -10.38 -4.97 21.08
N VAL A 111 -10.62 -3.91 21.85
CA VAL A 111 -10.04 -2.60 21.55
C VAL A 111 -8.51 -2.72 21.67
N PRO A 112 -7.74 -2.39 20.61
CA PRO A 112 -6.28 -2.47 20.66
C PRO A 112 -5.71 -1.54 21.72
N GLU A 113 -4.66 -1.98 22.41
CA GLU A 113 -4.04 -1.13 23.42
C GLU A 113 -3.31 0.04 22.74
N ARG A 114 -3.33 1.21 23.38
CA ARG A 114 -2.64 2.38 22.84
C ARG A 114 -1.15 2.14 22.56
N ASN A 115 -0.49 1.28 23.32
CA ASN A 115 0.95 1.00 23.17
C ASN A 115 1.21 -0.43 22.68
N GLU A 116 0.24 -1.03 21.99
CA GLU A 116 0.40 -2.33 21.36
C GLU A 116 1.34 -2.24 20.16
N ASP A 117 2.31 -3.15 20.12
CA ASP A 117 3.37 -3.16 19.11
C ASP A 117 2.82 -3.34 17.69
N LEU A 118 3.65 -2.99 16.71
CA LEU A 118 3.34 -3.26 15.31
C LEU A 118 3.46 -4.76 15.04
N THR A 119 2.50 -5.31 14.28
CA THR A 119 2.56 -6.68 13.82
C THR A 119 3.64 -6.83 12.74
N LEU A 120 4.02 -8.08 12.41
CA LEU A 120 5.02 -8.31 11.37
C LEU A 120 4.55 -7.78 10.01
N TYR A 121 3.26 -7.92 9.69
CA TYR A 121 2.60 -7.31 8.54
C TYR A 121 2.86 -5.80 8.46
N GLU A 122 2.59 -5.06 9.55
CA GLU A 122 2.74 -3.60 9.55
C GLU A 122 4.21 -3.19 9.38
N LEU A 123 5.13 -3.90 10.03
CA LEU A 123 6.57 -3.63 9.88
C LEU A 123 7.06 -3.94 8.46
N GLU A 124 6.61 -5.06 7.88
CA GLU A 124 6.96 -5.47 6.52
C GLU A 124 6.43 -4.48 5.49
N ILE A 125 5.14 -4.12 5.57
CA ILE A 125 4.49 -3.26 4.58
C ILE A 125 5.05 -1.84 4.64
N ILE A 126 5.28 -1.29 5.84
CA ILE A 126 5.96 0.01 6.02
C ILE A 126 7.33 -0.04 5.35
N THR A 127 8.12 -1.08 5.63
CA THR A 127 9.48 -1.19 5.12
C THR A 127 9.51 -1.31 3.60
N ARG A 128 8.78 -2.28 3.07
CA ARG A 128 8.74 -2.59 1.64
C ARG A 128 8.21 -1.42 0.83
N LEU A 129 7.05 -0.88 1.20
CA LEU A 129 6.43 0.20 0.45
C LEU A 129 7.23 1.49 0.56
N SER A 130 7.81 1.81 1.73
CA SER A 130 8.63 3.02 1.87
C SER A 130 9.85 3.02 0.95
N LEU A 131 10.56 1.88 0.87
CA LEU A 131 11.71 1.72 -0.04
C LEU A 131 11.28 1.78 -1.51
N ALA A 132 10.20 1.09 -1.87
CA ALA A 132 9.66 1.09 -3.23
C ALA A 132 9.19 2.47 -3.69
N ILE A 133 8.53 3.23 -2.80
CA ILE A 133 8.10 4.61 -3.05
C ILE A 133 9.30 5.51 -3.25
N ALA A 134 10.33 5.40 -2.42
CA ALA A 134 11.53 6.21 -2.54
C ALA A 134 12.31 5.92 -3.85
N ASP A 135 12.42 4.65 -4.23
CA ASP A 135 12.99 4.24 -5.53
C ASP A 135 12.18 4.78 -6.71
N THR A 136 10.85 4.69 -6.61
CA THR A 136 9.92 5.21 -7.63
C THR A 136 10.04 6.72 -7.78
N ALA A 137 10.03 7.46 -6.66
CA ALA A 137 10.19 8.91 -6.64
C ALA A 137 11.56 9.33 -7.19
N ALA A 138 12.64 8.60 -6.87
CA ALA A 138 13.97 8.87 -7.39
C ALA A 138 14.04 8.72 -8.92
N LEU A 139 13.45 7.64 -9.46
CA LEU A 139 13.39 7.41 -10.90
C LEU A 139 12.63 8.51 -11.63
N ILE A 140 11.46 8.89 -11.10
CA ILE A 140 10.61 9.92 -11.70
C ILE A 140 11.27 11.28 -11.58
N GLY A 141 11.81 11.62 -10.41
CA GLY A 141 12.53 12.87 -10.19
C GLY A 141 13.73 13.00 -11.13
N GLY A 142 14.42 11.89 -11.41
CA GLY A 142 15.48 11.84 -12.43
C GLY A 142 14.97 12.08 -13.85
N ALA A 143 13.87 11.42 -14.24
CA ALA A 143 13.27 11.54 -15.57
C ALA A 143 12.62 12.92 -15.83
N CYS A 144 12.09 13.57 -14.80
CA CYS A 144 11.35 14.83 -14.90
C CYS A 144 12.15 16.06 -14.42
N ARG A 145 13.47 15.94 -14.22
CA ARG A 145 14.31 16.97 -13.58
C ARG A 145 14.28 18.34 -14.27
N ASN A 146 14.07 18.36 -15.58
CA ASN A 146 14.01 19.60 -16.38
C ASN A 146 12.74 20.44 -16.12
N HIS A 147 11.77 19.91 -15.36
CA HIS A 147 10.44 20.49 -15.25
C HIS A 147 10.04 20.89 -13.83
N CYS A 148 10.92 20.66 -12.83
CA CYS A 148 10.67 20.98 -11.41
C CYS A 148 9.29 20.53 -10.89
N THR A 149 8.69 19.48 -11.48
CA THR A 149 7.36 19.02 -11.13
C THR A 149 7.36 18.47 -9.70
N PRO A 150 6.49 18.99 -8.79
CA PRO A 150 6.42 18.48 -7.42
C PRO A 150 5.84 17.06 -7.39
N ILE A 151 6.41 16.20 -6.55
CA ILE A 151 5.91 14.85 -6.30
C ILE A 151 5.10 14.84 -5.01
N ASN A 152 3.84 14.41 -5.08
CA ASN A 152 2.97 14.23 -3.93
C ASN A 152 2.82 12.74 -3.60
N ILE A 153 3.31 12.31 -2.45
CA ILE A 153 3.11 10.96 -1.93
C ILE A 153 1.88 10.98 -1.03
N ASN A 154 0.85 10.21 -1.37
CA ASN A 154 -0.41 10.14 -0.65
C ASN A 154 -0.51 8.77 0.03
N LEU A 155 -0.46 8.77 1.36
CA LEU A 155 -0.59 7.59 2.19
C LEU A 155 -2.05 7.41 2.57
N ASP A 156 -2.70 6.34 2.12
CA ASP A 156 -4.04 5.97 2.57
C ASP A 156 -3.94 4.97 3.71
N ILE A 157 -4.27 5.44 4.91
CA ILE A 157 -4.44 4.58 6.08
C ILE A 157 -5.92 4.63 6.43
N PRO A 158 -6.67 3.52 6.28
CA PRO A 158 -8.12 3.53 6.36
C PRO A 158 -8.62 3.97 7.73
N ASP A 159 -9.68 4.75 7.72
CA ASP A 159 -10.43 5.20 8.88
C ASP A 159 -11.87 4.67 8.82
N PHE A 160 -12.60 5.04 7.77
CA PHE A 160 -14.02 4.80 7.64
C PHE A 160 -14.38 3.31 7.80
N GLN A 161 -13.66 2.41 7.12
CA GLN A 161 -13.90 0.97 7.22
C GLN A 161 -13.79 0.49 8.67
N TYR A 162 -12.74 0.90 9.39
CA TYR A 162 -12.52 0.49 10.78
C TYR A 162 -13.56 1.07 11.72
N PHE A 163 -14.00 2.30 11.50
CA PHE A 163 -15.02 2.94 12.35
C PHE A 163 -16.38 2.29 12.09
N TRP A 164 -16.71 2.07 10.82
CA TRP A 164 -17.95 1.45 10.41
C TRP A 164 -18.07 0.00 10.92
N THR A 165 -16.97 -0.76 10.98
CA THR A 165 -16.99 -2.10 11.60
C THR A 165 -17.45 -2.06 13.06
N ALA A 166 -17.00 -1.08 13.85
CA ALA A 166 -17.49 -0.93 15.23
C ALA A 166 -18.96 -0.47 15.28
N CYS A 167 -19.37 0.39 14.35
CA CYS A 167 -20.77 0.78 14.18
C CYS A 167 -21.70 -0.42 13.86
N GLU A 168 -21.24 -1.36 13.02
CA GLU A 168 -21.99 -2.58 12.71
C GLU A 168 -22.18 -3.48 13.94
N LEU A 169 -21.17 -3.58 14.81
CA LEU A 169 -21.29 -4.30 16.08
C LEU A 169 -22.31 -3.64 17.01
N LEU A 170 -22.34 -2.31 17.06
CA LEU A 170 -23.33 -1.56 17.83
C LEU A 170 -24.74 -1.75 17.26
N GLN A 171 -24.93 -1.70 15.95
CA GLN A 171 -26.23 -1.95 15.29
C GLN A 171 -26.77 -3.35 15.59
N ARG A 172 -25.89 -4.33 15.77
CA ARG A 172 -26.24 -5.70 16.17
C ARG A 172 -26.45 -5.87 17.68
N ASN A 173 -26.37 -4.79 18.46
CA ASN A 173 -26.42 -4.79 19.92
C ASN A 173 -25.36 -5.70 20.58
N LEU A 174 -24.20 -5.87 19.93
CA LEU A 174 -23.10 -6.69 20.47
C LEU A 174 -22.16 -5.89 21.35
N VAL A 175 -22.10 -4.58 21.15
CA VAL A 175 -21.27 -3.64 21.91
C VAL A 175 -22.06 -2.38 22.23
N ASP A 176 -21.58 -1.57 23.16
CA ASP A 176 -22.17 -0.30 23.53
C ASP A 176 -21.46 0.89 22.85
N VAL A 177 -22.01 2.09 23.06
CA VAL A 177 -21.44 3.35 22.54
C VAL A 177 -20.03 3.60 23.11
N THR A 178 -19.76 3.19 24.34
CA THR A 178 -18.45 3.33 25.00
C THR A 178 -17.37 2.55 24.25
N PHE A 179 -17.67 1.32 23.86
CA PHE A 179 -16.80 0.50 23.04
C PHE A 179 -16.50 1.17 21.70
N VAL A 180 -17.52 1.65 20.98
CA VAL A 180 -17.32 2.28 19.67
C VAL A 180 -16.46 3.54 19.77
N ASN A 181 -16.68 4.40 20.76
CA ASN A 181 -15.84 5.56 21.00
C ASN A 181 -14.39 5.16 21.29
N SER A 182 -14.18 4.18 22.17
CA SER A 182 -12.85 3.69 22.53
C SER A 182 -12.12 3.07 21.33
N TRP A 183 -12.87 2.35 20.48
CA TRP A 183 -12.37 1.78 19.24
C TRP A 183 -11.93 2.86 18.26
N ILE A 184 -12.80 3.84 17.96
CA ILE A 184 -12.48 4.94 17.04
C ILE A 184 -11.26 5.72 17.52
N ASP A 185 -11.17 6.01 18.82
CA ASP A 185 -10.00 6.66 19.42
C ASP A 185 -8.73 5.84 19.25
N ALA A 186 -8.78 4.53 19.51
CA ALA A 186 -7.64 3.63 19.33
C ALA A 186 -7.18 3.56 17.86
N MET A 187 -8.12 3.45 16.92
CA MET A 187 -7.84 3.46 15.48
C MET A 187 -7.22 4.78 15.03
N ASN A 188 -7.74 5.92 15.49
CA ASN A 188 -7.18 7.24 15.19
C ASN A 188 -5.74 7.40 15.70
N VAL A 189 -5.50 6.99 16.95
CA VAL A 189 -4.14 7.03 17.53
C VAL A 189 -3.19 6.16 16.72
N ARG A 190 -3.58 4.93 16.38
CA ARG A 190 -2.72 4.03 15.60
C ARG A 190 -2.49 4.55 14.19
N ARG A 191 -3.53 5.07 13.52
CA ARG A 191 -3.45 5.71 12.20
C ARG A 191 -2.41 6.82 12.16
N CYS A 192 -2.46 7.74 13.13
CA CYS A 192 -1.50 8.85 13.22
C CYS A 192 -0.07 8.34 13.41
N ARG A 193 0.14 7.34 14.27
CA ARG A 193 1.47 6.76 14.52
C ARG A 193 2.02 6.04 13.29
N LEU A 194 1.22 5.21 12.62
CA LEU A 194 1.61 4.53 11.39
C LEU A 194 1.96 5.54 10.29
N PHE A 195 1.16 6.59 10.13
CA PHE A 195 1.46 7.69 9.21
C PHE A 195 2.82 8.33 9.51
N ASN A 196 3.10 8.64 10.78
CA ASN A 196 4.36 9.27 11.19
C ASN A 196 5.57 8.35 10.93
N ILE A 197 5.45 7.05 11.23
CA ILE A 197 6.52 6.07 10.97
C ILE A 197 6.77 5.95 9.48
N MET A 198 5.73 5.66 8.68
CA MET A 198 5.87 5.48 7.25
C MET A 198 6.40 6.74 6.56
N SER A 199 5.86 7.92 6.91
CA SER A 199 6.35 9.20 6.39
C SER A 199 7.83 9.43 6.72
N SER A 200 8.25 9.07 7.94
CA SER A 200 9.66 9.20 8.36
C SER A 200 10.58 8.20 7.65
N MET A 201 10.10 6.96 7.41
CA MET A 201 10.82 5.94 6.64
C MET A 201 11.00 6.38 5.18
N ILE A 202 9.93 6.87 4.54
CA ILE A 202 9.98 7.42 3.18
C ILE A 202 10.94 8.61 3.13
N ASN A 203 10.81 9.59 4.02
CA ASN A 203 11.68 10.77 4.02
C ASN A 203 13.16 10.42 4.17
N SER A 204 13.49 9.47 5.04
CA SER A 204 14.89 9.02 5.20
C SER A 204 15.39 8.30 3.95
N SER A 205 14.57 7.41 3.38
CA SER A 205 14.88 6.71 2.14
C SER A 205 15.05 7.67 0.94
N LEU A 206 14.25 8.74 0.87
CA LEU A 206 14.37 9.81 -0.12
C LEU A 206 15.67 10.60 0.05
N ARG A 207 16.04 10.94 1.30
CA ARG A 207 17.31 11.64 1.60
C ARG A 207 18.53 10.82 1.19
N GLU A 208 18.54 9.51 1.48
CA GLU A 208 19.61 8.61 1.04
C GLU A 208 19.80 8.58 -0.48
N ARG A 209 18.70 8.82 -1.22
CA ARG A 209 18.64 8.86 -2.69
C ARG A 209 18.77 10.27 -3.25
N GLN A 210 18.99 11.27 -2.38
CA GLN A 210 19.09 12.69 -2.70
C GLN A 210 17.87 13.24 -3.47
N VAL A 211 16.68 12.72 -3.17
CA VAL A 211 15.43 13.19 -3.76
C VAL A 211 14.87 14.34 -2.92
N SER A 212 14.69 15.48 -3.57
CA SER A 212 14.08 16.69 -2.99
C SER A 212 12.74 17.01 -3.66
N ASN A 213 12.01 18.01 -3.15
CA ASN A 213 10.72 18.47 -3.70
C ASN A 213 9.60 17.40 -3.67
N VAL A 214 9.53 16.67 -2.56
CA VAL A 214 8.49 15.67 -2.30
C VAL A 214 7.65 16.11 -1.13
N LYS A 215 6.32 16.07 -1.29
CA LYS A 215 5.36 16.29 -0.20
C LYS A 215 4.71 14.95 0.15
N ILE A 216 4.74 14.58 1.44
CA ILE A 216 4.04 13.39 1.94
C ILE A 216 2.79 13.85 2.68
N CYS A 217 1.63 13.30 2.30
CA CYS A 217 0.33 13.65 2.85
C CYS A 217 -0.43 12.40 3.26
N LEU A 218 -1.23 12.51 4.32
CA LEU A 218 -2.30 11.55 4.59
C LEU A 218 -3.44 11.81 3.59
N THR A 219 -3.97 10.76 2.98
CA THR A 219 -5.03 10.90 1.98
C THR A 219 -6.36 11.23 2.64
N SER A 220 -6.87 12.45 2.39
CA SER A 220 -8.22 12.86 2.80
C SER A 220 -9.31 12.30 1.88
N GLY A 221 -10.56 12.42 2.29
CA GLY A 221 -11.74 12.05 1.49
C GLY A 221 -12.86 11.39 2.29
N THR A 222 -12.68 11.20 3.58
CA THR A 222 -13.58 10.42 4.45
C THR A 222 -14.06 11.23 5.65
N GLU A 223 -13.52 12.42 5.85
CA GLU A 223 -13.71 13.27 7.03
C GLU A 223 -15.20 13.60 7.24
N ALA A 224 -15.93 13.94 6.17
CA ALA A 224 -17.37 14.23 6.24
C ALA A 224 -18.20 13.03 6.72
N ALA A 225 -17.87 11.84 6.25
CA ALA A 225 -18.56 10.61 6.62
C ALA A 225 -18.23 10.22 8.07
N VAL A 226 -16.96 10.36 8.47
CA VAL A 226 -16.51 10.15 9.85
C VAL A 226 -17.20 11.12 10.81
N GLU A 227 -17.27 12.41 10.47
CA GLU A 227 -17.96 13.42 11.29
C GLU A 227 -19.45 13.09 11.47
N SER A 228 -20.10 12.60 10.40
CA SER A 228 -21.50 12.17 10.44
C SER A 228 -21.71 10.98 11.39
N ILE A 229 -20.77 10.03 11.42
CA ILE A 229 -20.77 8.92 12.39
C ILE A 229 -20.64 9.49 13.82
N MET A 230 -19.63 10.32 14.06
CA MET A 230 -19.34 10.87 15.38
C MET A 230 -20.48 11.74 15.93
N LYS A 231 -21.23 12.42 15.06
CA LYS A 231 -22.39 13.24 15.44
C LYS A 231 -23.59 12.39 15.89
N ARG A 232 -23.79 11.22 15.29
CA ARG A 232 -24.93 10.33 15.57
C ARG A 232 -24.68 9.38 16.74
N LEU A 233 -23.42 9.00 16.93
CA LEU A 233 -22.99 8.00 17.91
C LEU A 233 -23.44 8.29 19.37
N PRO A 234 -23.40 9.53 19.92
CA PRO A 234 -23.86 9.81 21.28
C PRO A 234 -25.34 9.48 21.53
N ALA A 235 -26.17 9.51 20.48
CA ALA A 235 -27.58 9.14 20.54
C ALA A 235 -27.81 7.63 20.34
N GLY A 236 -26.75 6.82 20.22
CA GLY A 236 -26.84 5.40 19.85
C GLY A 236 -27.35 5.17 18.42
N MET A 237 -27.38 6.20 17.59
CA MET A 237 -27.86 6.14 16.21
C MET A 237 -26.71 6.07 15.23
N MET A 238 -26.94 5.49 14.06
CA MET A 238 -25.98 5.49 12.94
C MET A 238 -26.51 6.31 11.77
N PRO A 239 -25.63 7.00 11.01
CA PRO A 239 -26.05 7.71 9.82
C PRO A 239 -26.53 6.73 8.75
N SER A 240 -27.53 7.15 7.98
CA SER A 240 -27.97 6.40 6.79
C SER A 240 -26.98 6.57 5.64
N LEU A 241 -27.05 5.68 4.63
CA LEU A 241 -26.24 5.82 3.41
C LEU A 241 -26.44 7.19 2.74
N ASN A 242 -27.68 7.66 2.64
CA ASN A 242 -27.99 8.95 2.01
C ASN A 242 -27.36 10.10 2.79
N GLU A 243 -27.42 10.07 4.12
CA GLU A 243 -26.77 11.09 4.97
C GLU A 243 -25.26 11.12 4.77
N LEU A 244 -24.62 9.95 4.65
CA LEU A 244 -23.19 9.87 4.35
C LEU A 244 -22.86 10.43 2.95
N LEU A 245 -23.65 10.07 1.94
CA LEU A 245 -23.46 10.55 0.56
C LEU A 245 -23.67 12.05 0.44
N ASP A 246 -24.67 12.61 1.13
CA ASP A 246 -24.93 14.04 1.18
C ASP A 246 -23.80 14.77 1.90
N GLY A 247 -23.32 14.23 3.03
CA GLY A 247 -22.19 14.78 3.78
C GLY A 247 -20.91 14.84 2.95
N LEU A 248 -20.58 13.75 2.23
CA LEU A 248 -19.40 13.70 1.36
C LEU A 248 -19.47 14.73 0.21
N GLN A 249 -20.66 15.08 -0.26
CA GLN A 249 -20.86 16.03 -1.37
C GLN A 249 -21.05 17.48 -0.92
N GLN A 250 -21.18 17.77 0.39
CA GLN A 250 -21.53 19.13 0.86
C GLN A 250 -20.61 19.65 1.98
N GLY A 251 -20.02 18.77 2.78
CA GLY A 251 -19.49 19.15 4.10
C GLY A 251 -18.01 19.53 4.16
N HIS A 252 -17.18 19.21 3.16
CA HIS A 252 -15.72 19.22 3.31
C HIS A 252 -14.96 19.67 2.06
N SER A 253 -13.63 19.87 2.19
CA SER A 253 -12.75 20.35 1.11
C SER A 253 -12.71 19.45 -0.14
N ASP A 254 -13.09 18.17 0.01
CA ASP A 254 -13.14 17.18 -1.06
C ASP A 254 -14.54 17.03 -1.70
N ALA A 255 -15.50 17.90 -1.34
CA ALA A 255 -16.90 17.79 -1.77
C ALA A 255 -17.11 17.81 -3.29
N GLU A 256 -16.42 18.71 -4.00
CA GLU A 256 -16.51 18.81 -5.45
C GLU A 256 -15.91 17.58 -6.14
N GLN A 257 -14.82 17.03 -5.60
CA GLN A 257 -14.22 15.79 -6.08
C GLN A 257 -15.20 14.63 -5.88
N TRP A 258 -15.88 14.56 -4.74
CA TRP A 258 -16.92 13.55 -4.50
C TRP A 258 -18.10 13.66 -5.46
N LYS A 259 -18.61 14.88 -5.73
CA LYS A 259 -19.65 15.11 -6.74
C LYS A 259 -19.19 14.61 -8.11
N ASN A 260 -17.99 15.01 -8.53
CA ASN A 260 -17.42 14.60 -9.81
C ASN A 260 -17.23 13.08 -9.90
N PHE A 261 -16.78 12.45 -8.81
CA PHE A 261 -16.61 11.00 -8.74
C PHE A 261 -17.95 10.29 -8.92
N LEU A 262 -18.93 10.60 -8.06
CA LEU A 262 -20.24 9.93 -8.04
C LEU A 262 -21.03 10.17 -9.33
N ALA A 263 -20.98 11.38 -9.90
CA ALA A 263 -21.66 11.71 -11.16
C ALA A 263 -21.09 10.94 -12.36
N ASN A 264 -19.83 10.50 -12.30
CA ASN A 264 -19.16 9.77 -13.38
C ASN A 264 -19.04 8.25 -13.13
N LEU A 265 -19.61 7.75 -12.03
CA LEU A 265 -19.76 6.31 -11.83
C LEU A 265 -20.83 5.74 -12.76
N ASP A 266 -20.59 4.49 -13.22
CA ASP A 266 -21.62 3.68 -13.84
C ASP A 266 -22.81 3.54 -12.88
N SER A 267 -24.05 3.57 -13.39
CA SER A 267 -25.23 3.38 -12.54
C SER A 267 -25.18 2.05 -11.77
N ARG A 268 -24.57 1.01 -12.35
CA ARG A 268 -24.35 -0.30 -11.70
C ARG A 268 -23.30 -0.28 -10.58
N HIS A 269 -22.50 0.78 -10.52
CA HIS A 269 -21.40 0.93 -9.57
C HIS A 269 -21.73 1.99 -8.50
N GLN A 270 -22.94 2.56 -8.51
CA GLN A 270 -23.41 3.43 -7.43
C GLN A 270 -23.55 2.62 -6.14
N PRO A 271 -23.12 3.14 -4.98
CA PRO A 271 -23.24 2.43 -3.73
C PRO A 271 -24.72 2.31 -3.32
N SER A 272 -25.17 1.08 -3.07
CA SER A 272 -26.48 0.78 -2.51
C SER A 272 -26.41 0.44 -1.01
N THR A 273 -25.21 0.17 -0.51
CA THR A 273 -24.94 -0.11 0.90
C THR A 273 -23.73 0.68 1.41
N ILE A 274 -23.62 0.83 2.73
CA ILE A 274 -22.49 1.52 3.36
C ILE A 274 -21.19 0.71 3.18
N SER A 275 -21.27 -0.62 3.14
CA SER A 275 -20.13 -1.49 2.81
C SER A 275 -19.62 -1.25 1.39
N GLU A 276 -20.52 -1.07 0.42
CA GLU A 276 -20.16 -0.71 -0.95
C GLU A 276 -19.53 0.70 -1.02
N LEU A 277 -20.08 1.67 -0.29
CA LEU A 277 -19.50 3.00 -0.15
C LEU A 277 -18.07 2.92 0.42
N GLY A 278 -17.85 2.14 1.48
CA GLY A 278 -16.52 1.94 2.08
C GLY A 278 -15.51 1.38 1.07
N ARG A 279 -15.91 0.45 0.21
CA ARG A 279 -15.06 -0.05 -0.89
C ARG A 279 -14.79 1.02 -1.96
N LEU A 280 -15.77 1.86 -2.26
CA LEU A 280 -15.62 2.96 -3.22
C LEU A 280 -14.72 4.07 -2.71
N MET A 281 -14.63 4.29 -1.39
CA MET A 281 -13.72 5.28 -0.81
C MET A 281 -12.27 5.03 -1.20
N TYR A 282 -11.82 3.77 -1.27
CA TYR A 282 -10.49 3.43 -1.77
C TYR A 282 -10.27 3.83 -3.23
N VAL A 283 -11.28 3.57 -4.07
CA VAL A 283 -11.24 3.95 -5.49
C VAL A 283 -11.24 5.47 -5.64
N PHE A 284 -12.10 6.17 -4.88
CA PHE A 284 -12.15 7.63 -4.83
C PHE A 284 -10.78 8.20 -4.46
N LYS A 285 -10.18 7.75 -3.35
CA LYS A 285 -8.87 8.20 -2.89
C LYS A 285 -7.78 7.98 -3.94
N ALA A 286 -7.82 6.85 -4.65
CA ALA A 286 -6.86 6.55 -5.71
C ALA A 286 -6.98 7.49 -6.93
N VAL A 287 -8.20 7.94 -7.29
CA VAL A 287 -8.43 8.82 -8.45
C VAL A 287 -8.55 10.29 -8.10
N LYS A 288 -8.65 10.63 -6.81
CA LYS A 288 -8.84 12.00 -6.30
C LYS A 288 -7.89 13.04 -6.92
N PRO A 289 -6.59 12.75 -7.13
CA PRO A 289 -5.70 13.70 -7.79
C PRO A 289 -6.20 14.12 -9.19
N ALA A 290 -6.80 13.22 -9.96
CA ALA A 290 -7.36 13.53 -11.26
C ALA A 290 -8.62 14.40 -11.18
N LEU A 291 -9.40 14.23 -10.11
CA LEU A 291 -10.66 14.95 -9.88
C LEU A 291 -10.44 16.38 -9.40
N ALA A 292 -9.29 16.67 -8.76
CA ALA A 292 -8.93 18.01 -8.28
C ALA A 292 -8.71 19.03 -9.42
N HIS A 293 -8.65 18.56 -10.66
CA HIS A 293 -8.50 19.37 -11.86
C HIS A 293 -9.81 19.58 -12.63
N GLY A 294 -10.97 19.36 -11.99
CA GLY A 294 -12.27 19.76 -12.52
C GLY A 294 -12.33 21.24 -12.91
N PRO A 295 -13.36 21.68 -13.66
CA PRO A 295 -13.39 22.96 -14.37
C PRO A 295 -13.29 24.17 -13.43
N GLN A 296 -12.08 24.55 -13.06
CA GLN A 296 -11.81 25.89 -12.59
C GLN A 296 -11.83 26.79 -13.82
N GLN A 297 -13.00 27.37 -14.08
CA GLN A 297 -13.12 28.59 -14.87
C GLN A 297 -12.34 29.70 -14.15
N LEU A 298 -11.04 29.81 -14.42
CA LEU A 298 -10.29 31.03 -14.18
C LEU A 298 -10.76 32.03 -15.26
N PRO A 299 -11.46 33.13 -14.92
CA PRO A 299 -12.12 33.97 -15.92
C PRO A 299 -11.17 34.74 -16.85
N ASN A 300 -9.85 34.68 -16.64
CA ASN A 300 -8.89 35.59 -17.27
C ASN A 300 -7.61 34.95 -17.82
N SER A 301 -7.52 33.62 -17.90
CA SER A 301 -6.42 32.98 -18.64
C SER A 301 -6.82 32.83 -20.10
N GLY A 302 -6.12 33.54 -20.99
CA GLY A 302 -6.39 33.58 -22.43
C GLY A 302 -6.38 32.21 -23.15
N PRO A 303 -6.49 32.19 -24.49
CA PRO A 303 -6.86 31.00 -25.30
C PRO A 303 -5.76 29.92 -25.42
N ARG A 304 -4.95 29.70 -24.38
CA ARG A 304 -4.04 28.55 -24.25
C ARG A 304 -4.31 27.85 -22.92
N SER A 305 -5.45 27.20 -22.84
CA SER A 305 -5.69 26.14 -21.85
C SER A 305 -4.71 25.01 -22.16
N HIS A 306 -3.51 25.04 -21.56
CA HIS A 306 -2.65 23.86 -21.53
C HIS A 306 -3.46 22.74 -20.87
N HIS A 307 -3.73 21.67 -21.63
CA HIS A 307 -4.36 20.47 -21.10
C HIS A 307 -3.49 19.96 -19.96
N LYS A 308 -3.98 20.07 -18.71
CA LYS A 308 -3.22 19.62 -17.54
C LYS A 308 -2.98 18.13 -17.65
N LYS A 309 -1.75 17.69 -17.41
CA LYS A 309 -1.32 16.31 -17.53
C LYS A 309 -0.85 15.79 -16.19
N ASN A 310 -1.50 14.74 -15.71
CA ASN A 310 -1.25 14.19 -14.38
C ASN A 310 -0.74 12.75 -14.48
N LEU A 311 0.23 12.42 -13.63
CA LEU A 311 0.72 11.05 -13.45
C LEU A 311 0.33 10.56 -12.06
N ILE A 312 -0.42 9.46 -12.00
CA ILE A 312 -0.75 8.75 -10.76
C ILE A 312 -0.05 7.39 -10.80
N ILE A 313 0.72 7.07 -9.76
CA ILE A 313 1.42 5.79 -9.63
C ILE A 313 0.97 5.16 -8.33
N MET A 314 0.28 4.03 -8.43
CA MET A 314 -0.10 3.25 -7.27
C MET A 314 1.07 2.32 -6.92
N VAL A 315 1.69 2.54 -5.76
CA VAL A 315 2.74 1.67 -5.20
C VAL A 315 2.15 0.95 -3.98
N ASP A 316 1.74 -0.30 -4.16
CA ASP A 316 0.88 -0.98 -3.18
C ASP A 316 1.11 -2.49 -3.10
N ASN A 317 0.47 -3.17 -2.16
CA ASN A 317 0.47 -4.62 -2.11
C ASN A 317 -0.19 -5.22 -3.36
N SER A 318 0.36 -6.32 -3.84
CA SER A 318 -0.14 -7.06 -5.01
C SER A 318 -1.60 -7.50 -4.86
N THR A 319 -2.08 -7.69 -3.63
CA THR A 319 -3.48 -8.01 -3.32
C THR A 319 -4.45 -6.87 -3.63
N GLU A 320 -3.98 -5.63 -3.60
CA GLU A 320 -4.77 -4.40 -3.84
C GLU A 320 -4.92 -4.03 -5.32
N TRP A 321 -4.46 -4.90 -6.23
CA TRP A 321 -4.55 -4.67 -7.68
C TRP A 321 -5.98 -4.40 -8.19
N ARG A 322 -7.01 -4.89 -7.47
CA ARG A 322 -8.42 -4.65 -7.81
C ARG A 322 -8.82 -3.18 -7.63
N ILE A 323 -8.26 -2.49 -6.64
CA ILE A 323 -8.49 -1.04 -6.45
C ILE A 323 -7.89 -0.29 -7.64
N PHE A 324 -6.64 -0.63 -8.01
CA PHE A 324 -5.99 -0.08 -9.21
C PHE A 324 -6.83 -0.27 -10.47
N ASP A 325 -7.32 -1.50 -10.73
CA ASP A 325 -8.07 -1.78 -11.96
C ASP A 325 -9.40 -1.02 -12.04
N ARG A 326 -10.11 -0.91 -10.90
CA ARG A 326 -11.33 -0.10 -10.78
C ARG A 326 -11.06 1.38 -10.97
N ALA A 327 -10.04 1.93 -10.32
CA ALA A 327 -9.60 3.32 -10.44
C ALA A 327 -9.21 3.65 -11.89
N ARG A 328 -8.42 2.78 -12.53
CA ARG A 328 -8.05 2.91 -13.94
C ARG A 328 -9.25 2.87 -14.88
N THR A 329 -10.19 1.96 -14.63
CA THR A 329 -11.43 1.85 -15.43
C THR A 329 -12.29 3.10 -15.28
N PHE A 330 -12.40 3.64 -14.07
CA PHE A 330 -13.05 4.93 -13.82
C PHE A 330 -12.35 6.05 -14.62
N LEU A 331 -11.03 6.20 -14.48
CA LEU A 331 -10.28 7.26 -15.16
C LEU A 331 -10.42 7.19 -16.69
N LYS A 332 -10.39 5.98 -17.28
CA LYS A 332 -10.62 5.79 -18.73
C LYS A 332 -11.99 6.29 -19.21
N ARG A 333 -13.00 6.30 -18.35
CA ARG A 333 -14.34 6.82 -18.67
C ARG A 333 -14.40 8.33 -18.42
N TYR A 334 -13.87 8.74 -17.27
CA TYR A 334 -13.79 10.14 -16.87
C TYR A 334 -13.07 11.02 -17.91
N THR A 335 -11.96 10.54 -18.48
CA THR A 335 -11.21 11.28 -19.51
C THR A 335 -11.80 11.19 -20.92
N LYS A 336 -12.72 10.24 -21.18
CA LYS A 336 -13.39 10.08 -22.50
C LYS A 336 -14.59 10.99 -22.70
N ASN A 337 -15.14 11.55 -21.62
CA ASN A 337 -16.22 12.54 -21.66
C ASN A 337 -15.65 13.92 -21.29
N PRO A 338 -14.87 14.57 -22.17
CA PRO A 338 -14.19 15.84 -21.89
C PRO A 338 -15.18 17.02 -21.97
N THR A 339 -16.34 16.94 -21.32
CA THR A 339 -17.31 18.03 -21.34
C THR A 339 -16.82 19.27 -20.58
N ASP A 340 -15.77 19.20 -19.76
CA ASP A 340 -15.32 20.37 -18.97
C ASP A 340 -13.87 20.26 -18.47
N GLY A 341 -12.87 20.48 -19.34
CA GLY A 341 -11.50 20.77 -18.90
C GLY A 341 -10.75 19.65 -18.16
N ALA A 342 -11.25 18.41 -18.19
CA ALA A 342 -10.59 17.27 -17.55
C ALA A 342 -9.19 17.05 -18.15
N GLY A 343 -8.16 17.18 -17.30
CA GLY A 343 -6.78 16.95 -17.68
C GLY A 343 -6.49 15.50 -18.08
N GLU A 344 -5.50 15.30 -18.94
CA GLU A 344 -5.06 13.95 -19.31
C GLU A 344 -4.38 13.29 -18.10
N THR A 345 -4.92 12.16 -17.63
CA THR A 345 -4.37 11.45 -16.47
C THR A 345 -3.87 10.07 -16.89
N ILE A 346 -2.60 9.79 -16.58
CA ILE A 346 -1.97 8.49 -16.74
C ILE A 346 -1.91 7.81 -15.38
N MET A 347 -2.38 6.57 -15.29
CA MET A 347 -2.30 5.76 -14.08
C MET A 347 -1.46 4.51 -14.28
N LEU A 348 -0.46 4.31 -13.41
CA LEU A 348 0.44 3.16 -13.38
C LEU A 348 0.26 2.37 -12.08
N GLY A 349 0.38 1.05 -12.14
CA GLY A 349 0.42 0.19 -10.95
C GLY A 349 1.79 -0.45 -10.80
N LEU A 350 2.43 -0.29 -9.65
CA LEU A 350 3.70 -0.90 -9.28
C LEU A 350 3.50 -1.67 -7.97
N PHE A 351 3.49 -2.99 -8.04
CA PHE A 351 3.23 -3.83 -6.87
C PHE A 351 4.53 -4.54 -6.44
N PRO A 352 5.28 -3.99 -5.46
CA PRO A 352 6.52 -4.61 -4.99
C PRO A 352 6.26 -5.97 -4.33
N LEU A 353 7.11 -6.93 -4.65
CA LEU A 353 7.11 -8.29 -4.10
C LEU A 353 7.26 -8.28 -2.58
N GLU A 354 6.30 -8.90 -1.88
CA GLU A 354 6.42 -9.26 -0.47
C GLU A 354 7.59 -10.23 -0.29
N LYS A 355 8.51 -9.96 0.65
CA LYS A 355 9.71 -10.78 0.82
C LYS A 355 9.62 -11.75 2.00
N ILE A 356 8.62 -11.57 2.86
CA ILE A 356 8.37 -12.38 4.05
C ILE A 356 7.06 -13.09 3.80
N PHE A 357 7.06 -14.42 3.88
CA PHE A 357 5.89 -15.24 3.60
C PHE A 357 5.58 -16.13 4.79
N VAL A 358 4.30 -16.37 5.02
CA VAL A 358 3.83 -17.35 6.01
C VAL A 358 3.43 -18.62 5.27
N ALA A 359 3.87 -19.77 5.77
CA ALA A 359 3.50 -21.05 5.19
C ALA A 359 2.04 -21.36 5.56
N GLY A 360 1.19 -21.69 4.57
CA GLY A 360 -0.21 -22.02 4.82
C GLY A 360 -0.86 -22.73 3.63
N ALA A 361 -2.05 -23.29 3.85
CA ALA A 361 -2.80 -24.05 2.83
C ALA A 361 -3.43 -23.17 1.72
N ARG A 362 -3.40 -21.84 1.88
CA ARG A 362 -3.93 -20.85 0.93
C ARG A 362 -2.80 -19.94 0.44
N ARG A 363 -3.12 -18.96 -0.42
CA ARG A 363 -2.26 -17.79 -0.66
C ARG A 363 -2.17 -17.01 0.65
N SER A 364 -1.30 -17.45 1.55
CA SER A 364 -1.04 -16.85 2.84
C SER A 364 -0.19 -15.60 2.62
N ASP A 365 -0.66 -14.48 3.15
CA ASP A 365 0.08 -13.23 3.25
C ASP A 365 0.13 -12.82 4.72
N LEU A 366 1.07 -11.94 5.07
CA LEU A 366 1.17 -11.46 6.45
C LEU A 366 -0.09 -10.74 6.93
N TYR A 367 -0.90 -10.20 6.03
CA TYR A 367 -2.15 -9.56 6.41
C TYR A 367 -3.13 -10.59 6.99
N LEU A 368 -3.23 -11.79 6.43
CA LEU A 368 -4.18 -12.81 6.87
C LEU A 368 -3.67 -13.70 8.00
N GLU A 369 -2.36 -13.99 8.03
CA GLU A 369 -1.76 -15.04 8.88
C GLU A 369 -0.54 -14.52 9.64
N ASP A 370 -0.59 -13.28 10.14
CA ASP A 370 0.53 -12.68 10.87
C ASP A 370 0.92 -13.56 12.08
N PRO A 371 2.16 -14.06 12.15
CA PRO A 371 2.62 -14.91 13.26
C PRO A 371 2.83 -14.13 14.57
N GLY A 372 2.72 -12.80 14.52
CA GLY A 372 2.92 -11.93 15.66
C GLY A 372 4.33 -12.05 16.24
N SER A 373 4.43 -12.13 17.55
CA SER A 373 5.69 -12.32 18.28
C SER A 373 6.03 -13.78 18.57
N ASP A 374 5.21 -14.74 18.10
CA ASP A 374 5.39 -16.17 18.36
C ASP A 374 6.14 -16.85 17.21
N MET A 375 7.38 -16.39 16.98
CA MET A 375 8.27 -16.96 15.96
C MET A 375 9.51 -17.56 16.60
N TRP A 376 9.91 -18.72 16.07
CA TRP A 376 11.05 -19.49 16.54
C TRP A 376 11.94 -19.85 15.36
N ARG A 377 13.25 -19.95 15.61
CA ARG A 377 14.19 -20.43 14.59
C ARG A 377 14.22 -21.96 14.63
N GLU A 378 13.99 -22.61 13.49
CA GLU A 378 13.84 -24.08 13.39
C GLU A 378 15.02 -24.87 14.01
N ASN A 379 16.23 -24.30 13.99
CA ASN A 379 17.45 -24.95 14.48
C ASN A 379 18.02 -24.35 15.78
N GLU A 380 17.32 -23.40 16.42
CA GLU A 380 17.79 -22.74 17.65
C GLU A 380 16.61 -22.47 18.59
N PRO A 381 16.72 -22.70 19.91
CA PRO A 381 15.66 -22.39 20.86
C PRO A 381 15.46 -20.89 21.12
N SER A 382 15.98 -20.02 20.23
CA SER A 382 15.86 -18.57 20.34
C SER A 382 14.56 -18.09 19.70
N ARG A 383 13.82 -17.26 20.43
CA ARG A 383 12.72 -16.48 19.88
C ARG A 383 13.24 -15.49 18.84
N VAL A 384 12.46 -15.27 17.79
CA VAL A 384 12.74 -14.29 16.75
C VAL A 384 11.67 -13.22 16.83
N GLY A 385 12.06 -11.97 17.06
CA GLY A 385 11.13 -10.85 17.05
C GLY A 385 10.80 -10.39 15.64
N PRO A 386 9.68 -9.68 15.42
CA PRO A 386 9.34 -9.12 14.11
C PRO A 386 10.46 -8.26 13.49
N LEU A 387 11.15 -7.44 14.30
CA LEU A 387 12.27 -6.61 13.83
C LEU A 387 13.52 -7.41 13.44
N ASP A 388 13.71 -8.61 13.99
CA ASP A 388 14.81 -9.50 13.61
C ASP A 388 14.56 -10.09 12.21
N VAL A 389 13.29 -10.33 11.86
CA VAL A 389 12.90 -10.72 10.50
C VAL A 389 13.12 -9.57 9.52
N ILE A 390 12.76 -8.33 9.90
CA ILE A 390 13.06 -7.14 9.09
C ILE A 390 14.56 -6.97 8.88
N ASP A 391 15.37 -7.16 9.92
CA ASP A 391 16.84 -7.10 9.86
C ASP A 391 17.40 -8.12 8.86
N ALA A 392 16.96 -9.36 8.95
CA ALA A 392 17.42 -10.44 8.07
C ALA A 392 17.06 -10.21 6.59
N VAL A 393 15.94 -9.55 6.30
CA VAL A 393 15.40 -9.42 4.93
C VAL A 393 15.73 -8.07 4.28
N TYR A 394 15.71 -6.99 5.06
CA TYR A 394 15.90 -5.62 4.59
C TYR A 394 17.20 -4.98 5.07
N GLY A 395 17.92 -5.63 5.99
CA GLY A 395 19.21 -5.19 6.53
C GLY A 395 19.10 -4.40 7.83
N SER A 396 20.21 -4.34 8.56
CA SER A 396 20.27 -3.78 9.91
C SER A 396 19.97 -2.30 9.97
N THR A 397 20.46 -1.51 9.03
CA THR A 397 20.17 -0.07 8.95
C THR A 397 18.66 0.21 8.91
N VAL A 398 17.92 -0.57 8.11
CA VAL A 398 16.47 -0.42 7.96
C VAL A 398 15.75 -0.85 9.23
N SER A 399 16.15 -1.98 9.83
CA SER A 399 15.56 -2.48 11.08
C SER A 399 15.80 -1.53 12.26
N GLU A 400 17.02 -1.02 12.42
CA GLU A 400 17.38 -0.07 13.48
C GLU A 400 16.64 1.26 13.35
N GLN A 401 16.50 1.76 12.12
CA GLN A 401 15.72 2.95 11.87
C GLN A 401 14.24 2.72 12.21
N LEU A 402 13.66 1.61 11.77
CA LEU A 402 12.27 1.27 12.06
C LEU A 402 12.04 1.10 13.57
N GLN A 403 12.97 0.46 14.28
CA GLN A 403 12.94 0.34 15.74
C GLN A 403 12.95 1.72 16.42
N SER A 404 13.84 2.61 15.99
CA SER A 404 13.91 3.97 16.53
C SER A 404 12.62 4.75 16.31
N LEU A 405 12.00 4.61 15.13
CA LEU A 405 10.72 5.27 14.82
C LEU A 405 9.58 4.68 15.64
N CYS A 406 9.52 3.35 15.79
CA CYS A 406 8.51 2.70 16.62
C CYS A 406 8.57 3.19 18.08
N ARG A 407 9.78 3.27 18.66
CA ARG A 407 9.99 3.81 20.02
C ARG A 407 9.52 5.25 20.14
N ARG A 408 9.85 6.09 19.15
CA ARG A 408 9.48 7.52 19.15
C ARG A 408 7.97 7.71 19.13
N GLU A 409 7.24 6.88 18.40
CA GLU A 409 5.78 6.92 18.35
C GLU A 409 5.10 6.17 19.51
N GLY A 410 5.86 5.69 20.51
CA GLY A 410 5.31 5.10 21.74
C GLY A 410 4.91 3.63 21.63
N PHE A 411 5.35 2.91 20.60
CA PHE A 411 5.29 1.45 20.59
C PHE A 411 6.32 0.90 21.57
N LYS A 412 6.00 -0.20 22.27
CA LYS A 412 7.04 -0.89 23.04
C LYS A 412 8.00 -1.37 21.96
N ALA A 413 9.26 -0.96 22.04
CA ALA A 413 10.22 -1.54 21.11
C ALA A 413 10.16 -3.04 21.39
N ALA A 414 9.80 -3.85 20.40
CA ALA A 414 10.09 -5.27 20.43
C ALA A 414 11.57 -5.34 20.82
N MET A 415 11.83 -5.70 22.08
CA MET A 415 13.17 -5.67 22.61
C MET A 415 13.93 -6.69 21.78
N ARG A 416 15.00 -6.25 21.11
CA ARG A 416 16.08 -7.18 20.81
C ARG A 416 16.44 -7.77 22.17
N GLU A 417 16.05 -9.01 22.45
CA GLU A 417 16.81 -9.76 23.43
C GLU A 417 18.25 -9.69 22.94
N PRO A 418 19.24 -9.40 23.80
CA PRO A 418 20.62 -9.28 23.37
C PRO A 418 21.07 -10.64 22.82
N ALA A 419 20.92 -10.81 21.50
CA ALA A 419 21.50 -11.92 20.80
C ALA A 419 23.01 -11.76 20.95
N HIS A 420 23.66 -12.76 21.54
CA HIS A 420 25.08 -12.98 21.37
C HIS A 420 25.41 -12.74 19.89
N GLU A 421 26.39 -11.89 19.61
CA GLU A 421 26.88 -11.59 18.26
C GLU A 421 27.25 -12.90 17.53
N SER A 422 26.27 -13.56 16.91
CA SER A 422 26.53 -14.58 15.92
C SER A 422 26.61 -13.84 14.59
N LYS A 423 27.84 -13.60 14.14
CA LYS A 423 28.13 -13.18 12.76
C LYS A 423 27.46 -14.17 11.81
N LEU A 424 26.27 -13.83 11.32
CA LEU A 424 25.63 -14.52 10.22
C LEU A 424 26.49 -14.29 8.98
N SER A 425 27.34 -15.26 8.63
CA SER A 425 28.08 -15.21 7.38
C SER A 425 27.07 -15.35 6.23
N ALA A 426 27.10 -14.40 5.28
CA ALA A 426 26.34 -14.42 4.02
C ALA A 426 26.44 -15.75 3.25
N LEU A 427 27.41 -16.59 3.61
CA LEU A 427 27.62 -17.95 3.13
C LEU A 427 26.44 -18.90 3.43
N ASN A 428 25.70 -18.73 4.53
CA ASN A 428 24.61 -19.64 4.89
C ASN A 428 23.32 -19.38 4.11
N ILE A 429 22.99 -18.10 3.85
CA ILE A 429 21.86 -17.72 2.99
C ILE A 429 22.12 -18.13 1.54
N HIS A 430 23.37 -17.98 1.05
CA HIS A 430 23.76 -18.44 -0.27
C HIS A 430 23.67 -19.97 -0.44
N LYS A 431 24.09 -20.74 0.57
CA LYS A 431 23.95 -22.21 0.56
C LYS A 431 22.49 -22.66 0.58
N MET A 432 21.62 -21.96 1.31
CA MET A 432 20.19 -22.24 1.36
C MET A 432 19.49 -21.95 0.02
N LEU A 433 19.83 -20.83 -0.62
CA LEU A 433 19.32 -20.47 -1.96
C LEU A 433 19.84 -21.39 -3.07
N MET A 434 21.09 -21.88 -2.98
CA MET A 434 21.65 -22.84 -3.92
C MET A 434 21.07 -24.25 -3.76
N ALA A 435 20.73 -24.66 -2.54
CA ALA A 435 20.01 -25.92 -2.29
C ALA A 435 18.59 -25.88 -2.88
N LEU A 436 17.90 -24.75 -2.77
CA LEU A 436 16.58 -24.53 -3.37
C LEU A 436 16.65 -24.50 -4.92
N TYR A 437 17.67 -23.84 -5.48
CA TYR A 437 17.92 -23.80 -6.93
C TYR A 437 18.23 -25.19 -7.51
N SER A 438 19.03 -26.01 -6.80
CA SER A 438 19.35 -27.38 -7.22
C SER A 438 18.12 -28.30 -7.26
N GLN A 439 17.23 -28.21 -6.26
CA GLN A 439 16.00 -29.01 -6.23
C GLN A 439 15.01 -28.62 -7.33
N ILE A 440 14.90 -27.32 -7.64
CA ILE A 440 14.02 -26.80 -8.71
C ILE A 440 14.55 -27.21 -10.10
N THR A 441 15.87 -27.14 -10.31
CA THR A 441 16.49 -27.45 -11.61
C THR A 441 16.43 -28.95 -11.95
N MET A 442 16.50 -29.84 -10.94
CA MET A 442 16.34 -31.28 -11.14
C MET A 442 14.90 -31.66 -11.52
N ARG A 443 13.90 -31.01 -10.93
CA ARG A 443 12.48 -31.28 -11.26
C ARG A 443 12.08 -30.75 -12.64
N LEU A 444 12.62 -29.61 -13.06
CA LEU A 444 12.43 -29.06 -14.41
C LEU A 444 13.04 -29.94 -15.51
N ARG A 445 14.20 -30.56 -15.27
CA ARG A 445 14.82 -31.50 -16.24
C ARG A 445 14.10 -32.84 -16.35
N ALA A 446 13.43 -33.29 -15.30
CA ALA A 446 12.59 -34.48 -15.33
C ALA A 446 11.29 -34.23 -16.11
N TRP A 447 10.71 -33.03 -15.97
CA TRP A 447 9.47 -32.64 -16.66
C TRP A 447 9.68 -32.40 -18.17
N LEU A 448 10.82 -31.83 -18.58
CA LEU A 448 11.17 -31.58 -19.99
C LEU A 448 11.60 -32.83 -20.78
N LYS A 449 11.72 -34.00 -20.14
CA LYS A 449 12.07 -35.27 -20.80
C LYS A 449 10.90 -36.27 -20.89
N ALA A 450 9.72 -35.91 -20.40
CA ALA A 450 8.52 -36.72 -20.62
C ALA A 450 8.05 -36.49 -22.07
N PRO A 451 8.03 -37.52 -22.93
CA PRO A 451 7.43 -37.38 -24.25
C PRO A 451 5.92 -37.16 -24.08
N VAL A 452 5.40 -36.19 -24.84
CA VAL A 452 3.97 -35.81 -24.90
C VAL A 452 3.10 -36.99 -25.29
#